data_AF-A0AA45TUH3-F1
#
_entry.id   AF-A0AA45TUH3-F1
#
_cell.length_a   1.000
_cell.length_b   1.000
_cell.length_c   1.000
_cell.angle_alpha   90.00
_cell.angle_beta   90.00
_cell.angle_gamma   90.00
#
_symmetry.space_group_name_H-M   'P 1'
#
loop_
_entity.id
_entity.type
_entity.pdbx_description
1 polymer ?
#
loop_
_entity_poly.entity_id
_entity_poly.type
_entity_poly.pdbx_seq_one_letter_code
_entity_poly.pdbx_strand_id
1 'polypeptide(L)'
;VVAELGLTLVLLVGAGLLGRAFFQLMGTSPGFAVDHVLTAHLAIPRERFADGDLPRRLFEPVLEQVRALPGVRAAGMTSLLPIQRAWSNLRYTVEGEPPPDPGETPSAERRASSPGYFSALEIPLLAGRDFTARDAEPGQPPVVIVNETLARRHFPEG
;
A
#
# COMPACT_ATOMS: atom_id res chain seq x y z
N VAL A 1 44.98 -28.33 -6.37
CA VAL A 1 45.30 -27.25 -5.40
C VAL A 1 44.96 -25.85 -5.92
N VAL A 2 45.54 -25.35 -7.03
CA VAL A 2 45.24 -23.99 -7.52
C VAL A 2 43.76 -23.79 -7.90
N ALA A 3 43.13 -24.76 -8.58
CA ALA A 3 41.72 -24.70 -8.95
C ALA A 3 40.78 -24.72 -7.72
N GLU A 4 41.16 -25.42 -6.66
CA GLU A 4 40.41 -25.52 -5.41
C GLU A 4 40.46 -24.20 -4.64
N LEU A 5 41.65 -23.60 -4.52
CA LEU A 5 41.82 -22.25 -3.96
C LEU A 5 41.06 -21.19 -4.78
N GLY A 6 41.10 -21.28 -6.12
CA GLY A 6 40.32 -20.40 -6.98
C GLY A 6 38.80 -20.50 -6.73
N LEU A 7 38.27 -21.73 -6.64
CA LEU A 7 36.84 -21.96 -6.40
C LEU A 7 36.40 -21.47 -5.02
N THR A 8 37.20 -21.71 -3.97
CA THR A 8 36.89 -21.22 -2.61
C THR A 8 36.87 -19.69 -2.53
N LEU A 9 37.77 -18.99 -3.22
CA LEU A 9 37.77 -17.52 -3.27
C LEU A 9 36.53 -16.98 -4.00
N VAL A 10 36.13 -17.60 -5.12
CA VAL A 10 34.92 -17.22 -5.85
C VAL A 10 33.68 -17.39 -4.96
N LEU A 11 33.56 -18.52 -4.25
CA LEU A 11 32.46 -18.75 -3.32
C LEU A 11 32.46 -17.77 -2.15
N LEU A 12 33.63 -17.48 -1.58
CA LEU A 12 33.77 -16.53 -0.47
C LEU A 12 33.37 -15.11 -0.87
N VAL A 13 33.82 -14.65 -2.04
CA VAL A 13 33.44 -13.34 -2.59
C VAL A 13 31.93 -13.29 -2.88
N GLY A 14 31.38 -14.34 -3.51
CA GLY A 14 29.94 -14.44 -3.77
C GLY A 14 29.10 -14.38 -2.50
N ALA A 15 29.46 -15.15 -1.47
CA ALA A 15 28.80 -15.14 -0.18
C ALA A 15 28.90 -13.77 0.52
N GLY A 16 30.07 -13.14 0.48
CA GLY A 16 30.29 -11.80 1.05
C GLY A 16 29.45 -10.73 0.38
N LEU A 17 29.35 -10.74 -0.96
CA LEU A 17 28.51 -9.81 -1.71
C LEU A 17 27.02 -10.04 -1.43
N LEU A 18 26.58 -11.29 -1.35
CA LEU A 18 25.19 -11.61 -1.02
C LEU A 18 24.83 -11.16 0.40
N GLY A 19 25.71 -11.39 1.37
CA GLY A 19 25.54 -10.90 2.74
C GLY A 19 25.46 -9.37 2.78
N ARG A 20 26.35 -8.67 2.07
CA ARG A 20 26.31 -7.20 1.96
C ARG A 20 24.98 -6.70 1.35
N ALA A 21 24.54 -7.31 0.25
CA ALA A 21 23.29 -6.93 -0.41
C ALA A 21 22.08 -7.13 0.52
N PHE A 22 22.06 -8.23 1.27
CA PHE A 22 21.01 -8.50 2.25
C PHE A 22 20.95 -7.46 3.37
N PHE A 23 22.10 -7.09 3.95
CA PHE A 23 22.16 -6.05 4.98
C PHE A 23 21.72 -4.67 4.47
N GLN A 24 22.08 -4.33 3.22
CA GLN A 24 21.63 -3.09 2.59
C GLN A 24 20.11 -3.08 2.41
N LEU A 25 19.53 -4.20 1.96
CA LEU A 25 18.09 -4.32 1.77
C LEU A 25 17.34 -4.19 3.10
N MET A 26 17.83 -4.84 4.15
CA MET A 26 17.24 -4.76 5.50
C MET A 26 17.31 -3.36 6.11
N GLY A 27 18.33 -2.57 5.77
CA GLY A 27 18.48 -1.19 6.27
C GLY A 27 17.77 -0.12 5.43
N THR A 28 17.16 -0.50 4.31
CA THR A 28 16.48 0.46 3.43
C THR A 28 15.07 0.70 3.95
N SER A 29 14.71 1.97 4.13
CA SER A 29 13.35 2.35 4.52
C SER A 29 12.36 1.84 3.46
N PRO A 30 11.30 1.11 3.85
CA PRO A 30 10.33 0.57 2.91
C PRO A 30 9.35 1.64 2.39
N GLY A 31 9.52 2.91 2.80
CA GLY A 31 8.65 4.02 2.42
C GLY A 31 7.41 4.18 3.32
N PHE A 32 7.37 3.49 4.45
CA PHE A 32 6.35 3.61 5.49
C PHE A 32 6.95 3.28 6.86
N ALA A 33 6.31 3.74 7.93
CA ALA A 33 6.72 3.47 9.30
C ALA A 33 6.54 1.98 9.65
N VAL A 34 7.61 1.39 10.16
CA VAL A 34 7.62 0.02 10.73
C VAL A 34 7.74 0.04 12.26
N ASP A 35 8.26 1.13 12.82
CA ASP A 35 8.39 1.35 14.25
C ASP A 35 7.19 2.11 14.81
N HIS A 36 6.79 1.80 16.04
CA HIS A 36 5.65 2.44 16.73
C HIS A 36 4.30 2.31 16.00
N VAL A 37 4.16 1.30 15.13
CA VAL A 37 2.92 0.95 14.45
C VAL A 37 2.35 -0.34 15.06
N LEU A 38 1.10 -0.27 15.51
CA LEU A 38 0.33 -1.44 15.91
C LEU A 38 -0.65 -1.80 14.79
N THR A 39 -0.63 -3.06 14.35
CA THR A 39 -1.58 -3.58 13.36
C THR A 39 -2.55 -4.56 14.02
N ALA A 40 -3.80 -4.56 13.55
CA ALA A 40 -4.84 -5.47 14.00
C ALA A 40 -5.68 -5.92 12.81
N HIS A 41 -6.19 -7.15 12.86
CA HIS A 41 -7.08 -7.68 11.85
C HIS A 41 -8.51 -7.73 12.40
N LEU A 42 -9.44 -7.11 11.67
CA LEU A 42 -10.86 -7.14 12.02
C LEU A 42 -11.58 -8.16 11.13
N ALA A 43 -12.04 -9.25 11.75
CA ALA A 43 -12.90 -10.22 11.08
C ALA A 43 -14.34 -9.67 11.02
N ILE A 44 -14.81 -9.35 9.83
CA ILE A 44 -16.14 -8.77 9.61
C ILE A 44 -17.09 -9.87 9.10
N PRO A 45 -18.17 -10.20 9.83
CA PRO A 45 -19.16 -11.16 9.37
C PRO A 45 -19.89 -10.62 8.15
N ARG A 46 -19.78 -11.31 7.01
CA ARG A 46 -20.38 -10.83 5.74
C ARG A 46 -21.89 -10.75 5.80
N GLU A 47 -22.54 -11.64 6.56
CA GLU A 47 -24.00 -11.71 6.65
C GLU A 47 -24.61 -10.49 7.36
N ARG A 48 -23.87 -9.89 8.30
CA ARG A 48 -24.36 -8.77 9.13
C ARG A 48 -24.25 -7.41 8.44
N PHE A 49 -23.46 -7.31 7.38
CA PHE A 49 -23.15 -6.05 6.70
C PHE A 49 -23.38 -6.10 5.19
N ALA A 50 -24.30 -6.96 4.74
CA ALA A 50 -24.69 -7.10 3.34
C ALA A 50 -25.29 -5.80 2.74
N ASP A 51 -25.76 -4.89 3.59
CA ASP A 51 -26.36 -3.59 3.22
C ASP A 51 -25.38 -2.59 2.57
N GLY A 52 -24.08 -2.92 2.47
CA GLY A 52 -23.10 -2.18 1.67
C GLY A 52 -22.44 -0.96 2.34
N ASP A 53 -22.93 -0.51 3.50
CA ASP A 53 -22.42 0.70 4.18
C ASP A 53 -21.49 0.40 5.37
N LEU A 54 -20.50 -0.46 5.12
CA LEU A 54 -19.47 -0.85 6.11
C LEU A 54 -18.62 0.33 6.61
N PRO A 55 -18.15 1.24 5.75
CA PRO A 55 -17.31 2.36 6.19
C PRO A 55 -17.98 3.20 7.28
N ARG A 56 -19.24 3.60 7.08
CA ARG A 56 -19.94 4.49 8.01
C ARG A 56 -20.46 3.75 9.25
N ARG A 57 -20.91 2.50 9.11
CA ARG A 57 -21.52 1.76 10.23
C ARG A 57 -20.51 1.13 11.17
N LEU A 58 -19.29 0.84 10.70
CA LEU A 58 -18.29 0.10 11.48
C LEU A 58 -16.93 0.79 11.50
N PHE A 59 -16.38 1.18 10.34
CA PHE A 59 -14.99 1.62 10.28
C PHE A 59 -14.79 3.00 10.91
N GLU A 60 -15.63 3.98 10.57
CA GLU A 60 -15.48 5.33 11.13
C GLU A 60 -15.66 5.35 12.66
N PRO A 61 -16.72 4.76 13.25
CA PRO A 61 -16.87 4.76 14.70
C PRO A 61 -15.73 4.06 15.44
N VAL A 62 -15.22 2.96 14.90
CA VAL A 62 -14.06 2.24 15.48
C VAL A 62 -12.81 3.11 15.40
N LEU A 63 -12.55 3.75 14.26
CA LEU A 63 -11.41 4.63 14.09
C LEU A 63 -11.48 5.87 14.98
N GLU A 64 -12.64 6.48 15.14
CA GLU A 64 -12.85 7.59 16.06
C GLU A 64 -12.49 7.20 17.50
N GLN A 65 -12.96 6.04 17.97
CA GLN A 65 -12.61 5.54 19.30
C GLN A 65 -11.11 5.27 19.46
N VAL A 66 -10.47 4.67 18.46
CA VAL A 66 -9.01 4.41 18.50
C VAL A 66 -8.22 5.71 18.52
N ARG A 67 -8.60 6.70 17.70
CA ARG A 67 -7.95 8.02 17.65
C ARG A 67 -8.08 8.78 18.97
N ALA A 68 -9.13 8.53 19.74
CA ALA A 68 -9.36 9.14 21.04
C ALA A 68 -8.51 8.53 22.18
N LEU A 69 -7.83 7.41 21.95
CA LEU A 69 -7.00 6.77 22.98
C LEU A 69 -5.72 7.58 23.27
N PRO A 70 -5.31 7.70 24.55
CA PRO A 70 -4.05 8.37 24.90
C PRO A 70 -2.84 7.72 24.21
N GLY A 71 -1.99 8.53 23.59
CA GLY A 71 -0.77 8.08 22.90
C GLY A 71 -0.96 7.70 21.43
N VAL A 72 -2.20 7.63 20.92
CA VAL A 72 -2.45 7.44 19.50
C VAL A 72 -2.23 8.75 18.74
N ARG A 73 -1.27 8.78 17.81
CA ARG A 73 -1.00 9.95 16.96
C ARG A 73 -1.90 9.98 15.73
N ALA A 74 -2.10 8.83 15.10
CA ALA A 74 -2.91 8.66 13.90
C ALA A 74 -3.39 7.21 13.83
N ALA A 75 -4.54 7.01 13.18
CA ALA A 75 -5.08 5.68 12.93
C ALA A 75 -5.84 5.65 11.60
N GLY A 76 -5.70 4.53 10.89
CA GLY A 76 -6.42 4.25 9.68
C GLY A 76 -6.56 2.75 9.45
N MET A 77 -7.44 2.39 8.52
CA MET A 77 -7.71 1.02 8.12
C MET A 77 -7.29 0.81 6.67
N THR A 78 -6.92 -0.42 6.35
CA THR A 78 -6.67 -0.85 4.98
C THR A 78 -7.20 -2.26 4.78
N SER A 79 -7.59 -2.59 3.56
CA SER A 79 -7.89 -3.97 3.18
C SER A 79 -6.62 -4.85 3.22
N LEU A 80 -5.43 -4.26 3.03
CA LEU A 80 -4.15 -4.96 3.05
C LEU A 80 -2.98 -4.06 3.47
N LEU A 81 -2.13 -4.56 4.36
CA LEU A 81 -0.90 -3.88 4.80
C LEU A 81 0.14 -3.74 3.66
N PRO A 82 0.97 -2.68 3.65
CA PRO A 82 2.06 -2.56 2.69
C PRO A 82 2.95 -3.82 2.74
N ILE A 83 3.33 -4.37 1.58
CA ILE A 83 4.03 -5.66 1.40
C ILE A 83 3.13 -6.91 1.43
N GLN A 84 1.97 -6.88 2.07
CA GLN A 84 1.06 -8.04 2.01
C GLN A 84 0.50 -8.17 0.59
N ARG A 85 0.76 -9.29 -0.08
CA ARG A 85 0.20 -9.58 -1.40
C ARG A 85 -1.25 -10.06 -1.25
N ALA A 86 -2.17 -9.38 -1.92
CA ALA A 86 -3.41 -9.99 -2.35
C ALA A 86 -3.43 -9.92 -3.86
N TRP A 87 -3.95 -10.96 -4.49
CA TRP A 87 -4.30 -11.00 -5.90
C TRP A 87 -5.51 -10.08 -6.21
N SER A 88 -5.54 -8.89 -5.61
CA SER A 88 -6.58 -7.86 -5.72
C SER A 88 -6.19 -6.86 -6.82
N ASN A 89 -5.97 -7.39 -8.02
CA ASN A 89 -5.65 -6.60 -9.20
C ASN A 89 -6.93 -6.01 -9.78
N LEU A 90 -6.89 -4.72 -10.11
CA LEU A 90 -7.92 -4.03 -10.85
C LEU A 90 -7.38 -3.66 -12.23
N ARG A 91 -8.14 -3.98 -13.27
CA ARG A 91 -7.90 -3.46 -14.62
C ARG A 91 -8.38 -2.03 -14.70
N TYR A 92 -7.61 -1.16 -15.35
CA TYR A 92 -7.96 0.25 -15.50
C TYR A 92 -7.73 0.72 -16.93
N THR A 93 -8.31 1.87 -17.25
CA THR A 93 -8.06 2.64 -18.47
C THR A 93 -7.86 4.09 -18.07
N VAL A 94 -7.08 4.84 -18.84
CA VAL A 94 -6.84 6.26 -18.60
C VAL A 94 -7.62 7.07 -19.62
N GLU A 95 -8.36 8.06 -19.15
CA GLU A 95 -9.09 8.97 -20.03
C GLU A 95 -8.11 9.75 -20.92
N GLY A 96 -8.41 9.82 -22.22
CA GLY A 96 -7.52 10.46 -23.20
C GLY A 96 -6.48 9.52 -23.83
N GLU A 97 -6.28 8.32 -23.30
CA GLU A 97 -5.46 7.28 -23.94
C GLU A 97 -6.28 6.42 -24.91
N PRO A 98 -5.68 5.92 -26.01
CA PRO A 98 -6.36 4.96 -26.89
C PRO A 98 -6.71 3.68 -26.12
N PRO A 99 -7.80 2.98 -26.50
CA PRO A 99 -8.14 1.71 -25.88
C PRO A 99 -6.98 0.70 -25.98
N PRO A 100 -6.68 -0.06 -24.92
CA PRO A 100 -5.62 -1.05 -24.95
C PRO A 100 -5.98 -2.20 -25.90
N ASP A 101 -4.97 -2.77 -26.55
CA ASP A 101 -5.13 -3.94 -27.39
C ASP A 101 -5.65 -5.15 -26.59
N PRO A 102 -6.32 -6.13 -27.24
CA PRO A 102 -6.81 -7.32 -26.57
C PRO A 102 -5.68 -8.08 -25.85
N GLY A 103 -5.78 -8.18 -24.52
CA GLY A 103 -4.77 -8.82 -23.68
C GLY A 103 -3.74 -7.87 -23.06
N GLU A 104 -3.73 -6.60 -23.46
CA GLU A 104 -2.79 -5.58 -22.97
C GLU A 104 -3.42 -4.57 -22.01
N THR A 105 -4.63 -4.85 -21.50
CA THR A 105 -5.28 -3.98 -20.53
C THR A 105 -4.41 -3.83 -19.27
N PRO A 106 -4.01 -2.60 -18.89
CA PRO A 106 -3.15 -2.43 -17.75
C PRO A 106 -3.90 -2.81 -16.46
N SER A 107 -3.13 -3.30 -15.49
CA SER A 107 -3.66 -3.68 -14.18
C SER A 107 -2.75 -3.18 -13.07
N ALA A 108 -3.36 -2.86 -11.94
CA ALA A 108 -2.67 -2.44 -10.74
C ALA A 108 -3.29 -3.12 -9.52
N GLU A 109 -2.49 -3.36 -8.48
CA GLU A 109 -3.03 -3.75 -7.17
C GLU A 109 -3.88 -2.62 -6.62
N ARG A 110 -5.14 -2.94 -6.26
CA ARG A 110 -6.04 -2.02 -5.58
C ARG A 110 -6.13 -2.36 -4.11
N ARG A 111 -6.03 -1.33 -3.27
CA ARG A 111 -6.25 -1.40 -1.83
C ARG A 111 -7.29 -0.37 -1.43
N ALA A 112 -8.22 -0.76 -0.58
CA ALA A 112 -9.12 0.18 0.08
C ALA A 112 -8.43 0.68 1.34
N SER A 113 -8.44 1.98 1.58
CA SER A 113 -7.90 2.59 2.79
C SER A 113 -8.82 3.69 3.30
N SER A 114 -8.84 3.90 4.62
CA SER A 114 -9.59 4.98 5.25
C SER A 114 -8.79 6.29 5.20
N PRO A 115 -9.47 7.43 5.40
CA PRO A 115 -8.79 8.66 5.81
C PRO A 115 -7.81 8.41 6.98
N GLY A 116 -6.65 9.04 6.95
CA GLY A 116 -5.63 8.94 7.98
C GLY A 116 -4.75 7.68 7.90
N TYR A 117 -5.00 6.76 6.96
CA TYR A 117 -4.16 5.58 6.75
C TYR A 117 -2.72 5.94 6.38
N PHE A 118 -2.53 6.86 5.43
CA PHE A 118 -1.21 7.30 5.01
C PHE A 118 -0.46 7.99 6.15
N SER A 119 -1.15 8.82 6.93
CA SER A 119 -0.58 9.46 8.12
C SER A 119 -0.21 8.45 9.21
N ALA A 120 -1.05 7.43 9.46
CA ALA A 120 -0.79 6.39 10.46
C ALA A 120 0.45 5.54 10.15
N LEU A 121 0.78 5.40 8.86
CA LEU A 121 1.98 4.71 8.40
C LEU A 121 3.08 5.66 7.93
N GLU A 122 2.96 6.96 8.18
CA GLU A 122 3.91 8.00 7.76
C GLU A 122 4.29 7.91 6.27
N ILE A 123 3.34 7.50 5.43
CA ILE A 123 3.50 7.45 3.97
C ILE A 123 3.30 8.87 3.43
N PRO A 124 4.30 9.47 2.77
CA PRO A 124 4.18 10.82 2.26
C PRO A 124 3.27 10.86 1.02
N LEU A 125 2.37 11.84 0.99
CA LEU A 125 1.66 12.22 -0.22
C LEU A 125 2.51 13.22 -1.00
N LEU A 126 2.93 12.83 -2.21
CA LEU A 126 3.79 13.67 -3.05
C LEU A 126 3.02 14.84 -3.69
N ALA A 127 1.75 14.62 -4.01
CA ALA A 127 0.84 15.60 -4.57
C ALA A 127 -0.61 15.28 -4.18
N GLY A 128 -1.49 16.29 -4.24
CA GLY A 128 -2.90 16.13 -3.94
C GLY A 128 -3.20 16.10 -2.43
N ARG A 129 -4.13 15.23 -2.02
CA ARG A 129 -4.62 15.13 -0.64
C ARG A 129 -4.96 13.68 -0.25
N ASP A 130 -5.04 13.44 1.05
CA ASP A 130 -5.59 12.17 1.57
C ASP A 130 -7.10 12.09 1.30
N PHE A 131 -7.67 10.91 1.48
CA PHE A 131 -9.09 10.67 1.57
C PHE A 131 -9.71 11.45 2.73
N THR A 132 -10.97 11.83 2.55
CA THR A 132 -11.81 12.48 3.55
C THR A 132 -13.08 11.66 3.75
N ALA A 133 -13.77 11.85 4.88
CA ALA A 133 -15.07 11.20 5.12
C ALA A 133 -16.08 11.48 4.01
N ARG A 134 -16.01 12.67 3.39
CA ARG A 134 -16.86 13.06 2.27
C ARG A 134 -16.68 12.15 1.06
N ASP A 135 -15.47 11.66 0.78
CA ASP A 135 -15.22 10.82 -0.40
C ASP A 135 -15.94 9.46 -0.33
N ALA A 136 -16.38 9.04 0.86
CA ALA A 136 -17.16 7.82 1.08
C ALA A 136 -18.69 8.04 1.06
N GLU A 137 -19.15 9.30 0.96
CA GLU A 137 -20.58 9.61 1.00
C GLU A 137 -21.29 9.18 -0.30
N PRO A 138 -22.54 8.65 -0.20
CA PRO A 138 -23.32 8.28 -1.37
C PRO A 138 -23.47 9.43 -2.37
N GLY A 139 -23.19 9.14 -3.65
CA GLY A 139 -23.31 10.10 -4.74
C GLY A 139 -22.09 11.01 -4.95
N GLN A 140 -21.04 10.89 -4.14
CA GLN A 140 -19.75 11.52 -4.45
C GLN A 140 -19.01 10.73 -5.55
N PRO A 141 -18.22 11.42 -6.39
CA PRO A 141 -17.37 10.73 -7.37
C PRO A 141 -16.31 9.88 -6.64
N PRO A 142 -15.99 8.68 -7.16
CA PRO A 142 -14.96 7.83 -6.57
C PRO A 142 -13.59 8.52 -6.64
N VAL A 143 -12.86 8.47 -5.54
CA VAL A 143 -11.50 9.03 -5.45
C VAL A 143 -10.49 7.89 -5.34
N VAL A 144 -9.35 8.04 -6.02
CA VAL A 144 -8.23 7.11 -5.96
C VAL A 144 -6.94 7.87 -5.70
N ILE A 145 -6.05 7.27 -4.91
CA ILE A 145 -4.67 7.71 -4.75
C ILE A 145 -3.80 6.67 -5.43
N VAL A 146 -2.95 7.11 -6.34
CA VAL A 146 -2.08 6.25 -7.15
C VAL A 146 -0.62 6.37 -6.69
N ASN A 147 0.17 5.34 -6.93
CA ASN A 147 1.60 5.41 -6.64
C ASN A 147 2.33 6.25 -7.69
N GLU A 148 3.56 6.66 -7.35
CA GLU A 148 4.40 7.49 -8.22
C GLU A 148 4.67 6.83 -9.58
N THR A 149 4.81 5.50 -9.63
CA THR A 149 5.06 4.78 -10.89
C THR A 149 3.87 4.87 -11.85
N LEU A 150 2.64 4.69 -11.37
CA LEU A 150 1.43 4.84 -12.20
C LEU A 150 1.27 6.31 -12.61
N ALA A 151 1.48 7.24 -11.68
CA ALA A 151 1.44 8.68 -11.96
C ALA A 151 2.42 9.07 -13.08
N ARG A 152 3.71 8.72 -12.97
CA ARG A 152 4.71 9.03 -14.01
C ARG A 152 4.42 8.37 -15.36
N ARG A 153 3.79 7.19 -15.36
CA ARG A 153 3.47 6.45 -16.59
C ARG A 153 2.36 7.14 -17.40
N HIS A 154 1.36 7.68 -16.73
CA HIS A 154 0.12 8.13 -17.38
C HIS A 154 -0.15 9.64 -17.23
N PHE A 155 0.48 10.30 -16.25
CA PHE A 155 0.27 11.72 -15.91
C PHE A 155 1.63 12.44 -15.69
N PRO A 156 2.51 12.48 -16.71
CA PRO A 156 3.87 13.02 -16.56
C PRO A 156 3.92 14.53 -16.30
N GLU A 157 2.86 15.28 -16.60
CA GLU A 157 2.80 16.75 -16.44
C GLU A 157 2.12 17.22 -15.14
N GLY A 158 1.56 16.29 -14.34
CA GLY A 158 0.89 16.61 -13.07
C GLY A 158 -0.56 17.06 -13.23
#